data_AF-A0A329L6W7-F1
#
_entry.id   AF-A0A329L6W7-F1
#
_cell.length_a   1.000
_cell.length_b   1.000
_cell.length_c   1.000
_cell.angle_alpha   90.00
_cell.angle_beta   90.00
_cell.angle_gamma   90.00
#
_symmetry.space_group_name_H-M   'P 1'
#
loop_
_entity.id
_entity.type
_entity.pdbx_description
1 polymer ?
#
loop_
_entity_poly.entity_id
_entity_poly.type
_entity_poly.pdbx_seq_one_letter_code
_entity_poly.pdbx_strand_id
1 'polypeptide(L)' 'VDYLELRDAGLGPAPAHGSARLLVAARLGITRLLDNIEMQIETPAGTAGPDGQYAQSPWRN' A
#
# COMPACT_ATOMS: atom_id res chain seq x y z
N VAL A 1 -3.21 -10.34 12.76
CA VAL A 1 -2.71 -9.07 12.21
C VAL A 1 -3.00 -8.00 13.25
N ASP A 2 -2.02 -7.17 13.58
CA ASP A 2 -2.12 -6.12 14.60
C ASP A 2 -2.75 -4.87 13.99
N TYR A 3 -2.28 -4.49 12.80
CA TYR A 3 -2.89 -3.45 12.00
C TYR A 3 -2.58 -3.63 10.52
N LEU A 4 -3.47 -3.08 9.71
CA LEU A 4 -3.29 -2.80 8.30
C LEU A 4 -3.88 -1.41 8.06
N GLU A 5 -3.02 -0.42 7.86
CA GLU A 5 -3.43 0.98 7.80
C GLU A 5 -2.89 1.67 6.56
N LEU A 6 -3.73 2.52 5.96
CA LEU A 6 -3.34 3.41 4.88
C LEU A 6 -3.15 4.82 5.44
N ARG A 7 -2.03 5.45 5.11
CA ARG A 7 -1.67 6.79 5.58
C ARG A 7 -1.04 7.59 4.44
N ASP A 8 -0.94 8.91 4.59
CA ASP A 8 -0.07 9.70 3.70
C ASP A 8 1.43 9.34 3.92
N ALA A 9 2.31 9.87 3.09
CA ALA A 9 3.75 9.61 3.17
C ALA A 9 4.40 10.07 4.50
N GLY A 10 3.78 11.02 5.21
CA GLY A 10 4.18 11.56 6.51
C GLY A 10 3.43 10.94 7.70
N LEU A 11 2.68 9.84 7.49
CA LEU A 11 1.86 9.14 8.48
C LEU A 11 0.64 9.92 9.02
N GLY A 12 0.22 10.96 8.30
CA GLY A 12 -1.05 11.64 8.52
C GLY A 12 -2.25 10.85 7.98
N PRO A 13 -3.44 11.45 7.95
CA PRO A 13 -4.64 10.85 7.37
C PRO A 13 -4.40 10.38 5.93
N ALA A 14 -5.01 9.27 5.53
CA ALA A 14 -4.92 8.80 4.15
C ALA A 14 -5.46 9.87 3.18
N PRO A 15 -4.72 10.22 2.11
CA PRO A 15 -5.23 11.12 1.10
C PRO A 15 -6.29 10.40 0.25
N ALA A 16 -7.24 11.15 -0.30
CA ALA A 16 -8.24 10.57 -1.22
C ALA A 16 -7.60 10.11 -2.54
N HIS A 17 -6.52 10.77 -2.97
CA HIS A 17 -5.75 10.48 -4.19
C HIS A 17 -4.27 10.85 -3.98
N GLY A 18 -3.38 10.19 -4.73
CA GLY A 18 -1.95 10.48 -4.71
C GLY A 18 -1.12 9.49 -3.87
N SER A 19 0.08 9.92 -3.48
CA SER A 19 1.05 9.07 -2.79
C SER A 19 0.62 8.77 -1.35
N ALA A 20 0.70 7.50 -0.99
CA ALA A 20 0.32 6.95 0.31
C ALA A 20 1.29 5.85 0.76
N ARG A 21 1.19 5.45 2.03
CA ARG A 21 1.90 4.32 2.62
C ARG A 21 0.90 3.33 3.18
N LEU A 22 1.02 2.07 2.76
CA LEU A 22 0.35 0.95 3.40
C LEU A 22 1.28 0.37 4.46
N LEU A 23 0.81 0.34 5.71
CA LEU A 23 1.56 -0.17 6.86
C LEU A 23 0.90 -1.44 7.36
N VAL A 24 1.71 -2.47 7.63
CA VAL A 24 1.23 -3.71 8.22
C VAL A 24 2.08 -4.13 9.41
N ALA A 25 1.42 -4.64 10.44
CA ALA A 25 2.06 -5.40 11.48
C ALA A 25 1.30 -6.70 11.73
N ALA A 26 2.02 -7.79 11.88
CA ALA A 26 1.44 -9.09 12.18
C ALA A 26 2.35 -9.89 13.11
N ARG A 27 1.77 -10.85 13.83
CA ARG A 27 2.53 -11.77 14.69
C ARG A 27 2.61 -13.14 14.04
N LEU A 28 3.81 -13.72 14.04
CA LEU A 28 4.09 -15.11 13.70
C LEU A 28 4.60 -15.81 14.97
N GLY A 29 3.71 -16.55 15.64
CA GLY A 29 3.95 -16.99 17.02
C GLY A 29 4.06 -15.78 17.95
N ILE A 30 5.19 -15.68 18.68
CA ILE A 30 5.50 -14.52 19.54
C ILE A 30 6.26 -13.41 18.80
N THR A 31 6.74 -13.68 17.59
CA THR A 31 7.53 -12.72 16.82
C THR A 31 6.62 -11.73 16.11
N ARG A 32 6.89 -10.44 16.23
CA ARG A 32 6.15 -9.37 15.57
C ARG A 32 6.90 -8.89 14.33
N LEU A 33 6.27 -9.05 13.17
CA LEU A 33 6.77 -8.62 11.87
C LEU A 33 6.09 -7.31 11.47
N LEU A 34 6.87 -6.46 10.82
CA LEU A 34 6.49 -5.13 10.36
C LEU A 34 6.91 -5.02 8.90
N ASP A 35 6.02 -4.50 8.07
CA ASP A 35 6.35 -4.15 6.69
C ASP A 35 5.56 -2.90 6.28
N ASN A 36 6.05 -2.21 5.27
CA ASN A 36 5.36 -1.08 4.66
C ASN A 36 5.75 -0.97 3.18
N ILE A 37 4.82 -0.45 2.38
CA ILE A 37 5.06 -0.20 0.97
C ILE A 37 4.49 1.15 0.56
N GLU A 38 5.19 1.80 -0.37
CA GLU A 38 4.67 2.93 -1.13
C GLU A 38 3.49 2.49 -1.98
N MET A 39 2.44 3.32 -2.01
CA MET A 39 1.25 3.08 -2.81
C MET A 39 0.79 4.37 -3.48
N GLN A 40 0.30 4.27 -4.71
CA GLN A 40 -0.34 5.38 -5.40
C GLN A 40 -1.85 5.14 -5.43
N ILE A 41 -2.63 6.05 -4.87
CA ILE A 41 -4.10 6.02 -4.91
C ILE A 41 -4.56 6.77 -6.14
N GLU A 42 -4.99 6.04 -7.16
CA GLU A 42 -5.54 6.61 -8.39
C GLU A 42 -7.06 6.58 -8.35
N THR A 43 -7.71 7.56 -8.99
CA THR A 43 -9.14 7.46 -9.27
C THR A 43 -9.34 6.25 -10.19
N PRO A 44 -10.24 5.30 -9.89
CA PRO A 44 -10.59 4.29 -10.86
C PRO A 44 -11.23 5.01 -12.04
N ALA A 45 -10.45 5.33 -13.07
CA ALA A 45 -10.97 5.70 -14.36
C ALA A 45 -11.77 4.47 -14.81
N GLY A 46 -13.10 4.62 -14.91
CA GLY A 46 -13.96 3.52 -15.33
C GLY A 46 -13.41 2.89 -16.61
N THR A 47 -12.99 1.63 -16.51
CA THR A 47 -12.59 0.74 -17.62
C THR A 47 -11.39 1.20 -18.46
N ALA A 48 -10.19 0.80 -18.03
CA ALA A 48 -9.19 0.30 -18.97
C ALA A 48 -9.05 -1.22 -18.71
N GLY A 49 -9.02 -2.01 -19.77
CA GLY A 49 -8.98 -3.48 -19.73
C GLY A 49 -7.77 -4.08 -19.00
N PRO A 50 -7.62 -5.42 -19.02
CA PRO A 50 -6.66 -6.18 -18.21
C PRO A 50 -5.18 -5.97 -18.58
N ASP A 51 -4.88 -5.00 -19.44
CA ASP A 51 -3.59 -4.60 -19.95
C ASP A 51 -3.03 -3.34 -19.25
N GLY A 52 -3.65 -2.91 -18.15
CA GLY A 52 -3.04 -2.04 -17.15
C GLY A 52 -1.80 -2.70 -16.58
N GLN A 53 -0.66 -2.40 -17.19
CA GLN A 53 0.67 -2.78 -16.76
C GLN A 53 0.81 -2.44 -15.28
N TYR A 54 0.54 -3.42 -14.41
CA TYR A 54 0.81 -3.31 -12.98
C TYR A 54 2.27 -2.95 -12.89
N ALA A 55 2.58 -1.68 -12.62
CA ALA A 55 3.94 -1.21 -12.56
C ALA A 55 4.66 -2.14 -11.59
N GLN A 56 5.53 -3.02 -12.12
CA GLN A 56 6.26 -3.95 -11.28
C GLN A 56 7.00 -3.08 -10.27
N SER A 57 6.62 -3.21 -9.00
CA SER A 57 7.26 -2.50 -7.92
C SER A 57 8.77 -2.82 -7.98
N PRO A 58 9.67 -1.83 -7.98
CA PRO A 58 11.12 -2.05 -8.10
C PRO A 58 11.72 -2.92 -6.98
N TRP A 59 10.91 -3.26 -5.98
CA TRP A 59 11.23 -4.15 -4.85
C TRP A 59 10.88 -5.62 -5.08
N ARG A 60 10.22 -5.96 -6.19
CA ARG A 60 10.04 -7.36 -6.62
C ARG A 60 11.31 -7.81 -7.34
N ASN A 61 12.12 -8.61 -6.67
CA ASN A 61 13.24 -9.34 -7.26
C ASN A 61 12.74 -10.58 -8.02
#